data_AF-A0A5E4LWG5-F1
#
_entry.id   AF-A0A5E4LWG5-F1
#
_cell.length_a   1.000
_cell.length_b   1.000
_cell.length_c   1.000
_cell.angle_alpha   90.00
_cell.angle_beta   90.00
_cell.angle_gamma   90.00
#
_symmetry.space_group_name_H-M   'P 1'
#
loop_
_entity.id
_entity.type
_entity.pdbx_description
1 polymer ?
#
loop_
_entity_poly.entity_id
_entity_poly.type
_entity_poly.pdbx_seq_one_letter_code
_entity_poly.pdbx_strand_id
1 'polypeptide(L)'
;MIYVISKGINPILTEHGYPKLAIKIGIDFGKNHVVRYGSDKLAHVDILGAPISIAAKIMGHAKPNDILIGNDVYERIHPSLKNLFKEVNWTRDQWNYLDKQTGEPYRVFSTTLSTSF
;
A
#
# COMPACT_ATOMS: atom_id res chain seq x y z
N MET A 1 5.16 9.79 5.64
CA MET A 1 5.33 10.15 4.21
C MET A 1 4.28 11.14 3.72
N ILE A 2 2.98 10.85 3.78
CA ILE A 2 1.91 11.76 3.29
C ILE A 2 2.03 13.17 3.89
N TYR A 3 2.29 13.28 5.20
CA TYR A 3 2.50 14.56 5.86
C TYR A 3 3.69 15.36 5.29
N VAL A 4 4.81 14.70 4.99
CA VAL A 4 6.00 15.35 4.41
C VAL A 4 5.68 15.90 3.03
N ILE A 5 4.93 15.15 2.22
CA ILE A 5 4.52 15.61 0.89
C ILE A 5 3.53 16.78 1.01
N SER A 6 2.52 16.66 1.87
CA SER A 6 1.45 17.67 1.96
C SER A 6 1.88 18.97 2.64
N LYS A 7 2.72 18.90 3.69
CA LYS A 7 3.13 20.06 4.49
C LYS A 7 4.57 20.50 4.24
N GLY A 8 5.41 19.68 3.61
CA GLY A 8 6.80 20.02 3.28
C GLY A 8 6.99 20.33 1.80
N ILE A 9 6.70 19.37 0.92
CA ILE A 9 7.03 19.46 -0.51
C ILE A 9 6.00 20.31 -1.28
N ASN A 10 4.70 20.03 -1.10
CA ASN A 10 3.64 20.70 -1.85
C ASN A 10 3.56 22.22 -1.68
N PRO A 11 3.85 22.81 -0.50
CA PRO A 11 3.94 24.26 -0.36
C PRO A 11 4.97 24.88 -1.30
N ILE A 12 6.19 24.32 -1.33
CA ILE A 12 7.28 24.81 -2.20
C ILE A 12 6.92 24.65 -3.68
N LEU A 13 6.34 23.51 -4.06
CA LEU A 13 5.89 23.31 -5.44
C LEU A 13 4.85 24.35 -5.85
N THR A 14 3.88 24.62 -4.98
CA THR A 14 2.80 25.58 -5.25
C THR A 14 3.35 27.01 -5.35
N GLU A 15 4.30 27.39 -4.49
CA GLU A 15 4.97 28.70 -4.53
C GLU A 15 5.70 28.96 -5.85
N HIS A 16 6.26 27.92 -6.47
CA HIS A 16 6.93 28.00 -7.77
C HIS A 16 6.01 27.70 -8.95
N GLY A 17 4.68 27.62 -8.73
CA GLY A 17 3.69 27.41 -9.80
C GLY A 17 3.58 25.96 -10.32
N TYR A 18 4.16 24.99 -9.61
CA TYR A 18 4.08 23.57 -9.96
C TYR A 18 2.86 22.88 -9.33
N PRO A 19 2.34 21.80 -9.97
CA PRO A 19 1.22 21.05 -9.43
C PRO A 19 1.60 20.31 -8.14
N LYS A 20 0.61 20.13 -7.26
CA LYS A 20 0.76 19.36 -6.02
C LYS A 20 0.96 17.88 -6.33
N LEU A 21 1.81 17.24 -5.54
CA LEU A 21 1.99 15.79 -5.54
C LEU A 21 0.99 15.13 -4.59
N ALA A 22 0.61 13.91 -4.95
CA ALA A 22 -0.14 13.00 -4.10
C ALA A 22 0.47 11.60 -4.22
N ILE A 23 0.26 10.77 -3.20
CA ILE A 23 0.84 9.43 -3.18
C ILE A 23 -0.19 8.36 -2.88
N LYS A 24 0.09 7.16 -3.35
CA LYS A 24 -0.70 5.95 -3.09
C LYS A 24 0.14 5.01 -2.27
N ILE A 25 -0.42 4.44 -1.21
CA ILE A 25 0.30 3.49 -0.34
C ILE A 25 -0.46 2.17 -0.35
N GLY A 26 0.22 1.08 -0.68
CA GLY A 26 -0.27 -0.30 -0.50
C GLY A 26 0.62 -1.04 0.47
N ILE A 27 0.03 -1.75 1.42
CA ILE A 27 0.75 -2.51 2.44
C ILE A 27 0.16 -3.92 2.51
N ASP A 28 1.02 -4.93 2.50
CA ASP A 28 0.60 -6.30 2.73
C ASP A 28 1.61 -7.05 3.60
N PHE A 29 1.20 -8.20 4.14
CA PHE A 29 2.00 -8.98 5.08
C PHE A 29 2.08 -10.44 4.65
N GLY A 30 3.26 -11.03 4.76
CA GLY A 30 3.43 -12.47 4.61
C GLY A 30 4.88 -12.89 4.48
N LYS A 31 5.10 -14.16 4.15
CA LYS A 31 6.44 -14.70 3.94
C LYS A 31 7.02 -14.18 2.64
N ASN A 32 8.22 -13.63 2.72
CA ASN A 32 9.03 -13.19 1.58
C ASN A 32 10.44 -13.77 1.71
N HIS A 33 11.12 -13.92 0.58
CA HIS A 33 12.51 -14.34 0.48
C HIS A 33 13.37 -13.10 0.21
N VAL A 34 14.42 -12.92 1.00
CA VAL A 34 15.47 -11.95 0.69
C VAL A 34 16.53 -12.69 -0.12
N VAL A 35 16.76 -12.24 -1.34
CA VAL A 35 17.64 -12.90 -2.31
C VAL A 35 18.74 -11.96 -2.76
N ARG A 36 19.90 -12.52 -3.10
CA ARG A 36 20.98 -11.78 -3.77
C ARG A 36 21.08 -12.23 -5.22
N TYR A 37 20.96 -11.31 -6.16
CA TYR A 37 21.12 -11.61 -7.58
C TYR A 37 22.58 -11.56 -7.98
N GLY A 38 23.28 -12.68 -7.78
CA GLY A 38 24.68 -12.83 -8.16
C GLY A 38 25.50 -13.56 -7.10
N SER A 39 26.69 -13.99 -7.51
CA SER A 39 27.64 -14.70 -6.65
C SER A 39 28.62 -13.76 -5.94
N ASP A 40 28.67 -12.49 -6.32
CA ASP A 40 29.59 -11.51 -5.75
C ASP A 40 29.01 -10.84 -4.48
N LYS A 41 29.90 -10.25 -3.68
CA LYS A 41 29.48 -9.58 -2.43
C LYS A 41 28.78 -8.23 -2.66
N LEU A 42 28.93 -7.65 -3.85
CA LEU A 42 28.34 -6.38 -4.25
C LEU A 42 27.00 -6.56 -5.00
N ALA A 43 26.59 -7.81 -5.28
CA ALA A 43 25.33 -8.07 -5.95
C ALA A 43 24.14 -7.48 -5.20
N HIS A 44 23.16 -7.04 -6.00
CA HIS A 44 21.92 -6.46 -5.51
C HIS A 44 21.16 -7.45 -4.63
N VAL A 45 20.71 -6.97 -3.47
CA VAL A 45 19.85 -7.71 -2.56
C VAL A 45 18.43 -7.21 -2.75
N ASP A 46 17.52 -8.14 -3.01
CA ASP A 46 16.12 -7.88 -3.32
C ASP A 46 15.20 -8.76 -2.48
N ILE A 47 13.90 -8.48 -2.54
CA ILE A 47 12.86 -9.21 -1.82
C ILE A 47 11.88 -9.78 -2.84
N LEU A 48 11.60 -11.08 -2.73
CA LEU A 48 10.66 -11.81 -3.58
C LEU A 48 9.56 -12.45 -2.74
N GLY A 49 8.32 -12.33 -3.17
CA GLY A 49 7.21 -13.03 -2.52
C GLY A 49 5.85 -12.54 -3.00
N ALA A 50 4.82 -13.38 -2.78
CA ALA A 50 3.45 -13.02 -3.11
C ALA A 50 2.98 -11.72 -2.40
N PRO A 51 3.32 -11.46 -1.12
CA PRO A 51 2.92 -10.22 -0.44
C PRO A 51 3.36 -8.94 -1.16
N ILE A 52 4.56 -8.93 -1.77
CA ILE A 52 5.04 -7.76 -2.53
C ILE A 52 4.14 -7.48 -3.73
N SER A 53 3.80 -8.54 -4.48
CA SER A 53 2.92 -8.44 -5.64
C SER A 53 1.50 -8.00 -5.25
N ILE A 54 0.98 -8.49 -4.12
CA ILE A 54 -0.33 -8.07 -3.60
C ILE A 54 -0.28 -6.60 -3.20
N ALA A 55 0.72 -6.19 -2.41
CA ALA A 55 0.91 -4.80 -2.00
C ALA A 55 0.98 -3.85 -3.20
N ALA A 56 1.71 -4.23 -4.26
CA ALA A 56 1.79 -3.45 -5.49
C ALA A 56 0.44 -3.38 -6.23
N LYS A 57 -0.30 -4.50 -6.31
CA LYS A 57 -1.62 -4.54 -6.95
C LYS A 57 -2.64 -3.69 -6.20
N ILE A 58 -2.77 -3.83 -4.88
CA ILE A 58 -3.70 -2.99 -4.11
C ILE A 58 -3.32 -1.51 -4.18
N MET A 59 -2.02 -1.18 -4.19
CA MET A 59 -1.56 0.19 -4.39
C MET A 59 -2.01 0.77 -5.73
N GLY A 60 -2.02 -0.03 -6.80
CA GLY A 60 -2.53 0.36 -8.11
C GLY A 60 -3.99 0.85 -8.09
N HIS A 61 -4.82 0.28 -7.19
CA HIS A 61 -6.22 0.65 -7.02
C HIS A 61 -6.48 1.79 -6.03
N ALA A 62 -5.46 2.24 -5.29
CA ALA A 62 -5.60 3.33 -4.34
C ALA A 62 -5.93 4.66 -5.03
N LYS A 63 -6.71 5.54 -4.40
CA LYS A 63 -6.89 6.94 -4.85
C LYS A 63 -5.74 7.80 -4.31
N PRO A 64 -5.56 9.03 -4.83
CA PRO A 64 -4.56 9.95 -4.29
C PRO A 64 -4.71 10.14 -2.76
N ASN A 65 -3.60 9.95 -2.03
CA ASN A 65 -3.48 9.99 -0.57
C ASN A 65 -4.22 8.88 0.20
N ASP A 66 -4.62 7.81 -0.48
CA ASP A 66 -5.16 6.62 0.16
C ASP A 66 -4.05 5.67 0.62
N ILE A 67 -4.34 4.99 1.73
CA ILE A 67 -3.60 3.83 2.21
C ILE A 67 -4.52 2.62 2.08
N LEU A 68 -4.12 1.65 1.25
CA LEU A 68 -4.77 0.35 1.14
C LEU A 68 -3.91 -0.70 1.85
N ILE A 69 -4.57 -1.55 2.63
CA ILE A 69 -3.93 -2.66 3.34
C ILE A 69 -4.64 -3.97 3.05
N GLY A 70 -3.86 -5.05 2.90
CA GLY A 70 -4.40 -6.40 2.78
C GLY A 70 -4.96 -6.94 4.10
N ASN A 71 -5.80 -7.97 4.01
CA ASN A 71 -6.39 -8.66 5.17
C ASN A 71 -5.34 -9.12 6.19
N ASP A 72 -4.21 -9.66 5.74
CA ASP A 72 -3.13 -10.12 6.62
C ASP A 72 -2.53 -8.99 7.47
N VAL A 73 -2.50 -7.76 6.95
CA VAL A 73 -2.10 -6.56 7.70
C VAL A 73 -3.23 -6.14 8.63
N TYR A 74 -4.45 -6.06 8.11
CA TYR A 74 -5.62 -5.66 8.90
C TYR A 74 -5.80 -6.52 10.15
N GLU A 75 -5.54 -7.82 10.07
CA GLU A 75 -5.63 -8.71 11.23
C GLU A 75 -4.55 -8.44 12.29
N ARG A 76 -3.43 -7.83 11.91
CA ARG A 76 -2.24 -7.64 12.76
C ARG A 76 -2.06 -6.24 13.35
N ILE A 77 -2.69 -5.23 12.76
CA ILE A 77 -2.60 -3.87 13.29
C ILE A 77 -3.39 -3.72 14.59
N HIS A 78 -3.00 -2.73 15.40
CA HIS A 78 -3.66 -2.41 16.65
C HIS A 78 -5.16 -2.13 16.44
N PRO A 79 -6.07 -2.62 17.30
CA PRO A 79 -7.52 -2.44 17.14
C PRO A 79 -7.97 -0.99 16.95
N SER A 80 -7.31 -0.02 17.60
CA SER A 80 -7.63 1.40 17.42
C SER A 80 -7.39 1.89 15.98
N LEU A 81 -6.42 1.31 15.27
CA LEU A 81 -6.16 1.63 13.87
C LEU A 81 -7.14 0.94 12.93
N LYS A 82 -7.62 -0.27 13.26
CA LYS A 82 -8.62 -0.99 12.44
C LYS A 82 -9.86 -0.14 12.17
N ASN A 83 -10.30 0.64 13.16
CA ASN A 83 -11.45 1.54 13.05
C ASN A 83 -11.28 2.66 12.01
N LEU A 84 -10.04 2.97 11.60
CA LEU A 84 -9.75 3.96 10.57
C LEU A 84 -9.92 3.40 9.15
N PHE A 85 -9.97 2.08 9.01
CA PHE A 85 -10.01 1.37 7.75
C PHE A 85 -11.42 0.89 7.43
N LYS A 86 -11.80 0.99 6.16
CA LYS A 86 -13.07 0.47 5.63
C LYS A 86 -12.77 -0.55 4.55
N GLU A 87 -13.48 -1.67 4.59
CA GLU A 87 -13.36 -2.71 3.57
C GLU A 87 -13.73 -2.15 2.19
N VAL A 88 -12.91 -2.49 1.20
CA VAL A 88 -13.11 -2.07 -0.19
C VAL A 88 -14.04 -3.06 -0.88
N ASN A 89 -15.14 -2.54 -1.42
CA ASN A 89 -16.04 -3.33 -2.24
C ASN A 89 -15.54 -3.34 -3.69
N TRP A 90 -14.97 -4.46 -4.11
CA TRP A 90 -14.50 -4.67 -5.47
C TRP A 90 -15.63 -5.14 -6.38
N THR A 91 -15.67 -4.69 -7.64
CA THR A 91 -16.40 -5.43 -8.68
C THR A 91 -15.54 -6.63 -9.14
N ARG A 92 -16.18 -7.69 -9.66
CA ARG A 92 -15.49 -8.95 -10.06
C ARG A 92 -14.34 -8.73 -11.05
N ASP A 93 -14.42 -7.70 -11.88
CA ASP A 93 -13.39 -7.39 -12.89
C ASP A 93 -12.18 -6.64 -12.31
N GLN A 94 -12.30 -6.08 -11.09
CA GLN A 94 -11.27 -5.23 -10.48
C GLN A 94 -10.30 -6.01 -9.59
N TRP A 95 -10.73 -7.13 -9.00
CA TRP A 95 -9.94 -7.86 -8.02
C TRP A 95 -10.19 -9.37 -8.09
N ASN A 96 -9.15 -10.12 -8.42
CA ASN A 96 -9.21 -11.58 -8.61
C ASN A 96 -8.20 -12.35 -7.75
N TYR A 97 -7.52 -11.67 -6.82
CA TYR A 97 -6.57 -12.34 -5.95
C TYR A 97 -7.34 -13.09 -4.85
N LEU A 98 -7.02 -14.37 -4.67
CA LEU A 98 -7.67 -15.23 -3.69
C LEU A 98 -6.77 -15.38 -2.46
N ASP A 99 -7.40 -15.37 -1.29
CA ASP A 99 -6.75 -15.75 -0.04
C ASP A 99 -6.32 -17.22 -0.13
N LYS A 100 -5.05 -17.50 0.16
CA LYS A 100 -4.48 -18.84 0.02
C LYS A 100 -5.05 -19.84 1.03
N GLN A 101 -5.57 -19.37 2.16
CA GLN A 101 -6.10 -20.21 3.23
C GLN A 101 -7.58 -20.52 3.02
N THR A 102 -8.35 -19.54 2.58
CA THR A 102 -9.82 -19.69 2.47
C THR A 102 -10.30 -19.96 1.05
N GLY A 103 -9.52 -19.60 0.02
CA GLY A 103 -9.95 -19.67 -1.38
C GLY A 103 -10.93 -18.55 -1.78
N GLU A 104 -11.33 -17.70 -0.83
CA GLU A 104 -12.21 -16.55 -1.07
C GLU A 104 -11.43 -15.35 -1.61
N PRO A 105 -12.08 -14.35 -2.22
CA PRO A 105 -11.43 -13.10 -2.62
C PRO A 105 -10.69 -12.46 -1.44
N TYR A 106 -9.41 -12.16 -1.63
CA TYR A 106 -8.58 -11.56 -0.60
C TYR A 106 -9.09 -10.17 -0.25
N ARG A 107 -9.42 -9.96 1.02
CA ARG A 107 -10.03 -8.72 1.49
C ARG A 107 -8.99 -7.60 1.54
N VAL A 108 -9.43 -6.39 1.22
CA VAL A 108 -8.58 -5.20 1.21
C VAL A 108 -9.34 -4.09 1.91
N PHE A 109 -8.62 -3.29 2.68
CA PHE A 109 -9.19 -2.19 3.45
C PHE A 109 -8.50 -0.88 3.09
N SER A 110 -9.26 0.20 3.06
CA SER A 110 -8.78 1.53 2.68
C SER A 110 -9.00 2.55 3.77
N THR A 111 -8.10 3.51 3.86
CA THR A 111 -8.30 4.75 4.61
C THR A 111 -7.78 5.92 3.79
N THR A 112 -8.51 7.03 3.80
CA THR A 112 -8.12 8.28 3.13
C THR A 112 -7.73 9.28 4.20
N LEU A 113 -6.51 9.79 4.11
CA LEU A 113 -6.10 10.89 4.98
C LEU A 113 -6.61 12.20 4.38
N SER A 114 -7.64 12.80 5.01
CA SER A 114 -8.05 14.16 4.64
C SER A 114 -6.96 15.14 5.09
N THR A 115 -6.47 15.95 4.15
CA THR A 115 -5.46 16.98 4.43
C THR A 115 -6.04 18.25 5.08
N SER A 116 -7.19 18.13 5.74
CA SER A 116 -7.93 19.24 6.36
C SER A 116 -7.55 19.38 7.83
N PHE A 117 -6.34 19.86 8.09
CA PHE A 117 -5.91 20.43 9.37
C PHE A 117 -5.19 21.74 9.09
#